data_AF-A0A2S5QZI9-F1
#
_entry.id   AF-A0A2S5QZI9-F1
#
_cell.length_a   1.000
_cell.length_b   1.000
_cell.length_c   1.000
_cell.angle_alpha   90.00
_cell.angle_beta   90.00
_cell.angle_gamma   90.00
#
_symmetry.space_group_name_H-M   'P 1'
#
loop_
_entity.id
_entity.type
_entity.pdbx_description
1 polymer ?
#
loop_
_entity_poly.entity_id
_entity_poly.type
_entity_poly.pdbx_seq_one_letter_code
_entity_poly.pdbx_strand_id
1 'polypeptide(L)' 'MTKKSEIELRIDELQILAIETFGTKTMADAWLHKENFALGATPISMAEPESSLEEVKKVLSAISYGGVV' A
#
# COMPACT_ATOMS: atom_id res chain seq x y z
N MET A 1 23.85 1.68 8.06
CA MET A 1 23.20 1.33 6.77
C MET A 1 21.91 0.63 7.13
N THR A 2 20.74 1.27 7.09
CA THR A 2 19.51 0.58 7.55
C THR A 2 18.20 1.18 7.06
N LYS A 3 17.96 2.50 7.19
CA LYS A 3 16.61 3.06 6.94
C LYS A 3 16.10 3.00 5.51
N LYS A 4 16.97 3.25 4.52
CA LYS A 4 16.56 3.26 3.10
C LYS A 4 16.15 1.86 2.62
N SER A 5 16.91 0.83 3.00
CA SER A 5 16.59 -0.56 2.67
C SER A 5 15.32 -1.04 3.37
N GLU A 6 15.03 -0.58 4.58
CA GLU A 6 13.79 -0.91 5.29
C GLU A 6 12.55 -0.29 4.63
N ILE A 7 12.67 0.91 4.05
CA ILE A 7 11.59 1.53 3.26
C ILE A 7 11.38 0.74 1.96
N GLU A 8 12.45 0.42 1.24
CA GLU A 8 12.39 -0.32 -0.02
C GLU A 8 11.71 -1.69 0.17
N LEU A 9 12.07 -2.44 1.21
CA LEU A 9 11.43 -3.73 1.53
C LEU A 9 9.93 -3.60 1.83
N ARG A 10 9.51 -2.52 2.50
CA ARG A 10 8.09 -2.26 2.80
C ARG A 10 7.31 -1.87 1.55
N ILE A 11 7.91 -1.09 0.67
CA ILE A 11 7.30 -0.74 -0.62
C ILE A 11 7.15 -2.00 -1.48
N ASP A 12 8.16 -2.88 -1.51
CA ASP A 12 8.09 -4.15 -2.23
C ASP A 12 6.98 -5.07 -1.67
N GLU A 13 6.82 -5.12 -0.34
CA GLU A 13 5.72 -5.86 0.30
C GLU A 13 4.34 -5.31 -0.13
N LEU A 14 4.17 -3.99 -0.11
CA LEU A 14 2.93 -3.35 -0.55
C LEU A 14 2.66 -3.54 -2.03
N GLN A 15 3.72 -3.55 -2.85
CA GLN A 15 3.63 -3.82 -4.27
C GLN A 15 3.02 -5.20 -4.53
N ILE A 16 3.49 -6.22 -3.82
CA ILE A 16 2.99 -7.61 -3.94
C ILE A 16 1.53 -7.66 -3.51
N LEU A 17 1.20 -7.14 -2.33
CA LEU A 17 -0.17 -7.16 -1.81
C LEU A 17 -1.16 -6.40 -2.72
N ALA A 18 -0.73 -5.27 -3.27
CA ALA A 18 -1.55 -4.51 -4.21
C ALA A 18 -1.73 -5.27 -5.54
N ILE A 19 -0.71 -5.99 -6.04
CA ILE A 19 -0.86 -6.85 -7.22
C ILE A 19 -1.86 -7.98 -6.95
N GLU A 20 -1.80 -8.61 -5.78
CA GLU A 20 -2.77 -9.64 -5.37
C GLU A 20 -4.20 -9.08 -5.29
N THR A 21 -4.35 -7.84 -4.82
CA THR A 21 -5.64 -7.15 -4.69
C THR A 21 -6.22 -6.71 -6.04
N PHE A 22 -5.40 -6.16 -6.94
CA PHE A 22 -5.85 -5.52 -8.18
C PHE A 22 -5.57 -6.33 -9.45
N GLY A 23 -4.87 -7.46 -9.33
CA GLY A 23 -4.59 -8.42 -10.40
C GLY A 23 -3.47 -8.02 -11.37
N THR A 24 -3.02 -6.76 -11.39
CA THR A 24 -1.93 -6.33 -12.28
C THR A 24 -0.98 -5.33 -11.61
N LYS A 25 0.29 -5.35 -12.02
CA LYS A 25 1.29 -4.36 -11.59
C LYS A 25 0.87 -2.93 -11.92
N THR A 26 0.29 -2.69 -13.10
CA THR A 26 -0.15 -1.35 -13.51
C THR A 26 -1.25 -0.79 -12.60
N MET A 27 -2.23 -1.62 -12.22
CA MET A 27 -3.30 -1.18 -11.31
C MET A 27 -2.78 -0.99 -9.88
N ALA A 28 -1.88 -1.88 -9.43
CA ALA A 28 -1.20 -1.74 -8.15
C ALA A 28 -0.37 -0.43 -8.08
N ASP A 29 0.46 -0.17 -9.08
CA ASP A 29 1.25 1.06 -9.21
C ASP A 29 0.34 2.29 -9.17
N ALA A 30 -0.73 2.29 -9.97
CA ALA A 30 -1.67 3.41 -10.03
C ALA A 30 -2.35 3.66 -8.68
N TRP A 31 -2.72 2.61 -7.96
CA TRP A 31 -3.36 2.75 -6.65
C TRP A 31 -2.38 3.22 -5.58
N LEU A 32 -1.16 2.66 -5.55
CA LEU A 32 -0.13 2.98 -4.55
C LEU A 32 0.38 4.43 -4.61
N HIS A 33 0.33 5.05 -5.80
CA HIS A 33 0.79 6.42 -6.03
C HIS A 33 -0.33 7.46 -6.10
N LYS A 34 -1.60 7.03 -6.01
CA LYS A 34 -2.75 7.93 -6.04
C LYS A 34 -3.18 8.25 -4.62
N GLU A 35 -3.62 9.49 -4.41
CA GLU A 35 -4.28 9.91 -3.17
C GLU A 35 -5.43 8.97 -2.83
N ASN A 36 -5.37 8.36 -1.66
CA ASN A 36 -6.39 7.45 -1.16
C ASN A 36 -7.21 8.16 -0.08
N PHE A 37 -8.52 8.27 -0.31
CA PHE A 37 -9.43 8.98 0.60
C PHE A 37 -9.45 8.42 2.03
N ALA A 38 -9.38 7.09 2.19
CA ALA A 38 -9.37 6.45 3.51
C ALA A 38 -8.07 6.70 4.27
N LEU A 39 -6.96 6.88 3.55
CA LEU A 39 -5.64 7.15 4.15
C LEU A 39 -5.36 8.65 4.30
N GLY A 40 -6.03 9.51 3.53
CA GLY A 40 -5.75 10.95 3.47
C GLY A 40 -4.38 11.29 2.86
N ALA A 41 -3.72 10.33 2.22
CA ALA A 41 -2.42 10.44 1.57
C ALA A 41 -2.30 9.37 0.47
N THR A 42 -1.21 9.39 -0.31
CA THR A 42 -0.83 8.22 -1.11
C THR A 42 -0.46 7.03 -0.21
N PRO A 43 -0.79 5.79 -0.60
CA PRO A 43 -0.35 4.60 0.12
C PRO A 43 1.16 4.52 0.36
N ILE A 44 1.98 4.90 -0.63
CA ILE A 44 3.45 4.88 -0.49
C ILE A 44 3.92 5.90 0.55
N SER A 45 3.43 7.15 0.51
CA SER A 45 3.79 8.14 1.52
C SER A 45 3.33 7.75 2.92
N MET A 46 2.15 7.11 3.03
CA MET A 46 1.64 6.59 4.30
C MET A 46 2.52 5.46 4.86
N ALA A 47 3.18 4.70 4.00
CA ALA A 47 4.04 3.59 4.40
C ALA A 47 5.47 4.00 4.80
N GLU A 48 5.85 5.28 4.67
CA GLU A 48 7.18 5.76 5.08
C GLU A 48 7.45 5.52 6.58
N PRO A 49 6.54 5.87 7.51
CA PRO A 49 6.62 5.43 8.90
C PRO A 49 6.19 3.96 9.03
N GLU A 50 6.99 3.15 9.72
CA GLU A 50 6.68 1.73 9.93
C GLU A 50 5.35 1.54 10.67
N SER A 51 5.04 2.44 11.61
CA SER A 51 3.79 2.45 12.38
C SER A 51 2.53 2.61 11.53
N SER A 52 2.66 3.11 10.30
CA SER A 52 1.55 3.47 9.43
C SER A 52 1.34 2.48 8.27
N LEU A 53 2.24 1.51 8.12
CA LEU A 53 2.15 0.45 7.10
C LEU A 53 0.88 -0.40 7.26
N GLU A 54 0.50 -0.70 8.50
CA GLU A 54 -0.64 -1.56 8.81
C GLU A 54 -1.97 -0.95 8.33
N GLU A 55 -2.09 0.38 8.32
CA GLU A 55 -3.28 1.06 7.79
C GLU A 55 -3.44 0.84 6.28
N VAL A 56 -2.33 0.85 5.53
CA VAL A 56 -2.36 0.55 4.09
C VAL A 56 -2.78 -0.91 3.84
N LYS A 57 -2.25 -1.85 4.64
CA LYS A 57 -2.59 -3.29 4.56
C LYS A 57 -4.06 -3.54 4.87
N LYS A 58 -4.64 -2.85 5.85
CA LYS A 58 -6.07 -2.93 6.17
C LYS A 58 -6.94 -2.49 5.01
N VAL A 59 -6.60 -1.38 4.34
CA VAL A 59 -7.37 -0.90 3.17
C VAL A 59 -7.27 -1.90 2.01
N LEU A 60 -6.07 -2.41 1.70
CA LEU A 60 -5.90 -3.44 0.66
C LEU A 60 -6.70 -4.72 0.97
N SER A 61 -6.68 -5.15 2.23
CA SER A 61 -7.46 -6.30 2.70
C SER A 61 -8.96 -6.04 2.55
N ALA A 62 -9.44 -4.86 2.95
CA ALA A 62 -10.85 -4.49 2.80
C ALA A 62 -11.28 -4.55 1.32
N ILE A 63 -10.46 -4.02 0.40
CA ILE A 63 -10.74 -4.08 -1.04
C ILE A 63 -10.82 -5.53 -1.53
N SER A 64 -9.83 -6.37 -1.16
CA SER A 64 -9.76 -7.78 -1.60
C SER A 64 -10.97 -8.62 -1.19
N TYR A 65 -11.52 -8.37 0.00
CA TYR A 65 -12.68 -9.12 0.52
C TYR A 65 -14.03 -8.46 0.22
N GLY A 66 -14.08 -7.46 -0.68
CA GLY A 66 -15.32 -6.78 -1.06
C GLY A 66 -15.87 -5.86 0.02
N GLY A 67 -15.01 -5.37 0.91
CA GLY A 67 -15.32 -4.36 1.90
C GLY A 67 -15.94 -3.14 1.23
N VAL A 68 -17.20 -2.89 1.55
CA VAL A 68 -17.91 -1.67 1.15
C VAL A 68 -17.21 -0.50 1.85
N VAL A 69 -16.52 0.32 1.07
CA VAL A 69 -16.04 1.65 1.48
C VAL A 69 -17.15 2.68 1.33
#